data_AF-A0A819JMN4-F1
#
_entry.id   AF-A0A819JMN4-F1
#
_cell.length_a   1.000
_cell.length_b   1.000
_cell.length_c   1.000
_cell.angle_alpha   90.00
_cell.angle_beta   90.00
_cell.angle_gamma   90.00
#
_symmetry.space_group_name_H-M   'P 1'
#
loop_
_entity.id
_entity.type
_entity.pdbx_description
1 polymer ?
#
loop_
_entity_poly.entity_id
_entity_poly.type
_entity_poly.pdbx_seq_one_letter_code
_entity_poly.pdbx_strand_id
1 'polypeptide(L)'
;MTKKQKTSKQNEQDHRPFRYQSLHERLNNININVVHRIRYHDTNDLQDTDNLIRTSYFHQSLAHWSTLNFSEAYSKIYQKLLPLANSLEQVVYNREQIILLIRQSLNEYNPLIIETLLDLIVQLARDLQSDFYIYYKQYLFIDIINLLINSKKQQQNEINTQLLEQVFQCLTYLFKYLWRIMLKDLANLYELYTKYLFSSKIINTLTTNYEYIRSFAAESFAYLLRKIENYQSFIDYLFNTTERDENELDSLALVFSETCKNVQSTFHSCTKSLLLCLLKKIIEKPKVIHLCIKKIYLLLIQHTNKQYVEILWNCLMNIYRTINSNNINDYLIYEIFYEIFQLLIDHKMIIDINLCYEFLTIIKIKNENNEFLKIHYETVFKLMKQIKINKQIMEIYYRFVEQTSSLVLYQETRKIFQCDLNEKLSNEFYTYLWNQLLRKDNDQQEIINYFVDYIIIERKNFNMILLLNDNDQIIFDKINLLKTKKKFLIKEKITEKGLELIKMFIQDTLSKIDDTQTLVKIFFY
;
A
#
# COMPACT_ATOMS: atom_id res chain seq x y z
N MET A 1 22.96 9.68 4.92
CA MET A 1 23.75 8.51 5.35
C MET A 1 23.29 7.28 4.60
N THR A 2 24.15 6.77 3.74
CA THR A 2 23.92 5.65 2.82
C THR A 2 23.70 4.35 3.59
N LYS A 3 22.56 3.69 3.37
CA LYS A 3 22.30 2.33 3.86
C LYS A 3 23.31 1.39 3.19
N LYS A 4 24.33 0.97 3.92
CA LYS A 4 25.08 -0.26 3.59
C LYS A 4 24.08 -1.40 3.46
N GLN A 5 24.19 -2.15 2.36
CA GLN A 5 23.50 -3.42 2.18
C GLN A 5 23.84 -4.31 3.38
N LYS A 6 22.85 -4.59 4.23
CA LYS A 6 22.94 -5.68 5.19
C LYS A 6 22.89 -6.96 4.37
N THR A 7 24.06 -7.56 4.17
CA THR A 7 24.19 -8.97 3.80
C THR A 7 23.30 -9.81 4.72
N SER A 8 22.65 -10.77 4.09
CA SER A 8 21.67 -11.71 4.62
C SER A 8 22.01 -12.29 5.99
N LYS A 9 21.30 -11.87 7.04
CA LYS A 9 21.16 -12.65 8.29
C LYS A 9 20.35 -13.95 8.10
N GLN A 10 19.79 -14.19 6.92
CA GLN A 10 19.03 -15.43 6.63
C GLN A 10 19.91 -16.66 6.38
N ASN A 11 21.21 -16.49 6.08
CA ASN A 11 22.09 -17.61 5.69
C ASN A 11 22.98 -18.17 6.82
N GLU A 12 22.91 -17.63 8.02
CA GLU A 12 23.47 -18.25 9.23
C GLU A 12 22.32 -18.73 10.11
N GLN A 13 21.56 -19.73 9.64
CA GLN A 13 20.84 -20.62 10.56
C GLN A 13 21.87 -21.50 11.24
N ASP A 14 22.56 -20.89 12.20
CA ASP A 14 23.52 -21.49 13.12
C ASP A 14 22.89 -22.75 13.73
N HIS A 15 23.63 -23.87 13.78
CA HIS A 15 23.20 -25.21 14.24
C HIS A 15 22.76 -25.29 15.74
N ARG A 16 22.39 -24.18 16.37
CA ARG A 16 21.99 -24.11 17.78
C ARG A 16 20.47 -24.24 17.92
N PRO A 17 19.95 -25.25 18.63
CA PRO A 17 18.51 -25.45 18.79
C PRO A 17 17.84 -24.34 19.62
N PHE A 18 18.60 -23.67 20.50
CA PHE A 18 18.13 -22.54 21.30
C PHE A 18 18.93 -21.29 20.97
N ARG A 19 18.23 -20.22 20.62
CA ARG A 19 18.83 -18.90 20.37
C ARG A 19 17.93 -17.81 20.96
N TYR A 20 18.56 -16.73 21.43
CA TYR A 20 17.82 -15.53 21.78
C TYR A 20 17.12 -14.98 20.54
N GLN A 21 15.84 -14.61 20.69
CA GLN A 21 15.08 -13.86 19.70
C GLN A 21 14.67 -12.53 20.32
N SER A 22 14.97 -11.43 19.64
CA SER A 22 14.51 -10.11 20.06
C SER A 22 12.98 -10.01 20.00
N LEU A 23 12.38 -9.07 20.72
CA LEU A 23 10.93 -8.85 20.70
C LEU A 23 10.39 -8.61 19.29
N HIS A 24 11.09 -7.82 18.47
CA HIS A 24 10.72 -7.60 17.07
C HIS A 24 10.79 -8.87 16.23
N GLU A 25 11.82 -9.71 16.41
CA GLU A 25 11.91 -11.00 15.72
C GLU A 25 10.77 -11.94 16.14
N ARG A 26 10.45 -11.99 17.43
CA ARG A 26 9.33 -12.79 17.95
C ARG A 26 8.01 -12.31 17.35
N LEU A 27 7.74 -11.00 17.36
CA LEU A 27 6.51 -10.44 16.78
C LEU A 27 6.41 -10.72 15.27
N ASN A 28 7.51 -10.61 14.52
CA ASN A 28 7.51 -10.92 13.08
C ASN A 28 7.29 -12.42 12.79
N ASN A 29 7.60 -13.30 13.74
CA ASN A 29 7.44 -14.75 13.59
C ASN A 29 6.05 -15.26 14.02
N ILE A 30 5.23 -14.42 14.65
CA ILE A 30 3.87 -14.82 15.03
C ILE A 30 3.07 -15.08 13.75
N ASN A 31 2.47 -16.28 13.67
CA ASN A 31 1.54 -16.64 12.61
C ASN A 31 0.16 -16.85 13.22
N ILE A 32 -0.80 -15.99 12.87
CA ILE A 32 -2.15 -15.98 13.44
C ILE A 32 -3.11 -16.76 12.55
N ASN A 33 -2.74 -17.04 11.30
CA ASN A 33 -3.56 -17.80 10.39
C ASN A 33 -3.72 -19.25 10.87
N VAL A 34 -4.87 -19.54 11.47
CA VAL A 34 -5.20 -20.88 11.99
C VAL A 34 -6.04 -21.74 11.06
N VAL A 35 -6.32 -21.24 9.84
CA VAL A 35 -7.17 -21.93 8.85
C VAL A 35 -6.53 -23.23 8.34
N HIS A 36 -5.20 -23.29 8.33
CA HIS A 36 -4.44 -24.43 7.83
C HIS A 36 -3.91 -25.36 8.94
N ARG A 37 -4.19 -25.07 10.22
CA ARG A 37 -3.73 -25.93 11.32
C ARG A 37 -4.78 -26.98 11.63
N ILE A 38 -4.36 -28.23 11.71
CA ILE A 38 -5.16 -29.34 12.21
C ILE A 38 -5.00 -29.37 13.72
N ARG A 39 -6.09 -29.19 14.48
CA ARG A 39 -6.08 -29.34 15.95
C ARG A 39 -6.58 -30.73 16.36
N TYR A 40 -6.31 -31.07 17.62
CA TYR A 40 -6.81 -32.27 18.29
C TYR A 40 -8.33 -32.47 18.12
N HIS A 41 -9.11 -31.40 18.24
CA HIS A 41 -10.56 -31.47 18.03
C HIS A 41 -10.96 -31.72 16.57
N ASP A 42 -10.15 -31.28 15.59
CA ASP A 42 -10.40 -31.54 14.16
C ASP A 42 -10.08 -33.01 13.80
N THR A 43 -9.21 -33.70 14.54
CA THR A 43 -8.91 -35.12 14.32
C THR A 43 -9.94 -36.06 14.96
N ASN A 44 -10.52 -35.67 16.09
CA ASN A 44 -11.61 -36.43 16.72
C ASN A 44 -12.90 -36.37 15.90
N ASP A 45 -13.09 -35.33 15.08
CA ASP A 45 -14.20 -35.22 14.12
C ASP A 45 -14.21 -36.37 13.08
N LEU A 46 -13.09 -37.06 12.85
CA LEU A 46 -12.93 -38.09 11.81
C LEU A 46 -13.18 -39.53 12.28
N GLN A 47 -13.23 -39.79 13.60
CA GLN A 47 -13.22 -41.16 14.13
C GLN A 47 -14.58 -41.66 14.67
N ASP A 48 -15.50 -40.78 15.10
CA ASP A 48 -16.75 -41.19 15.75
C ASP A 48 -17.98 -40.32 15.34
N THR A 49 -18.51 -40.50 14.13
CA THR A 49 -19.60 -39.67 13.58
C THR A 49 -20.93 -39.75 14.37
N ASP A 50 -21.23 -40.88 15.01
CA ASP A 50 -22.51 -41.09 15.70
C ASP A 50 -22.54 -40.52 17.14
N ASN A 51 -21.38 -40.40 17.80
CA ASN A 51 -21.27 -39.80 19.15
C ASN A 51 -21.04 -38.28 19.12
N LEU A 52 -20.58 -37.73 17.99
CA LEU A 52 -20.30 -36.29 17.82
C LEU A 52 -21.56 -35.42 17.90
N ILE A 53 -22.74 -35.95 17.52
CA ILE A 53 -24.01 -35.19 17.58
C ILE A 53 -24.44 -34.91 19.03
N ARG A 54 -23.99 -35.72 19.99
CA ARG A 54 -24.35 -35.59 21.42
C ARG A 54 -23.21 -35.08 22.30
N THR A 55 -21.97 -35.09 21.82
CA THR A 55 -20.80 -34.69 22.62
C THR A 55 -20.46 -33.22 22.36
N SER A 56 -20.42 -32.44 23.44
CA SER A 56 -20.08 -31.01 23.39
C SER A 56 -18.58 -30.83 23.11
N TYR A 57 -18.23 -29.92 22.20
CA TYR A 57 -16.84 -29.54 21.96
C TYR A 57 -16.23 -28.86 23.18
N PHE A 58 -17.02 -28.06 23.90
CA PHE A 58 -16.62 -27.43 25.16
C PHE A 58 -16.28 -28.47 26.23
N HIS A 59 -17.12 -29.51 26.38
CA HIS A 59 -16.86 -30.62 27.30
C HIS A 59 -15.56 -31.36 26.96
N GLN A 60 -15.35 -31.67 25.68
CA GLN A 60 -14.13 -32.34 25.23
C GLN A 60 -12.88 -31.50 25.52
N SER A 61 -12.93 -30.18 25.31
CA SER A 61 -11.80 -29.29 25.63
C SER A 61 -11.57 -29.17 27.13
N LEU A 62 -12.62 -29.13 27.96
CA LEU A 62 -12.47 -29.20 29.43
C LEU A 62 -11.75 -30.49 29.87
N ALA A 63 -12.14 -31.63 29.32
CA ALA A 63 -11.49 -32.90 29.61
C ALA A 63 -10.04 -32.92 29.12
N HIS A 64 -9.78 -32.41 27.91
CA HIS A 64 -8.43 -32.30 27.36
C HIS A 64 -7.52 -31.43 28.24
N TRP A 65 -7.97 -30.24 28.62
CA TRP A 65 -7.19 -29.35 29.46
C TRP A 65 -6.99 -29.88 30.88
N SER A 66 -7.86 -30.77 31.37
CA SER A 66 -7.64 -31.46 32.66
C SER A 66 -6.44 -32.42 32.65
N THR A 67 -5.97 -32.84 31.47
CA THR A 67 -4.76 -33.66 31.34
C THR A 67 -3.50 -32.83 31.05
N LEU A 68 -3.66 -31.57 30.64
CA LEU A 68 -2.55 -30.68 30.26
C LEU A 68 -2.24 -29.59 31.30
N ASN A 69 -3.27 -29.01 31.94
CA ASN A 69 -3.13 -27.89 32.86
C ASN A 69 -3.43 -28.32 34.30
N PHE A 70 -2.38 -28.48 35.10
CA PHE A 70 -2.47 -28.86 36.51
C PHE A 70 -2.39 -27.67 37.48
N SER A 71 -2.57 -26.43 36.99
CA SER A 71 -2.53 -25.26 37.85
C SER A 71 -3.73 -25.21 38.81
N GLU A 72 -3.52 -24.72 40.03
CA GLU A 72 -4.59 -24.56 41.03
C GLU A 72 -5.74 -23.69 40.50
N ALA A 73 -5.39 -22.65 39.73
CA ALA A 73 -6.36 -21.77 39.08
C ALA A 73 -7.25 -22.54 38.10
N TYR A 74 -6.69 -23.46 37.30
CA TYR A 74 -7.47 -24.29 36.41
C TYR A 74 -8.32 -25.30 37.18
N SER A 75 -7.77 -25.97 38.19
CA SER A 75 -8.53 -26.93 39.00
C SER A 75 -9.78 -26.29 39.63
N LYS A 76 -9.67 -25.05 40.12
CA LYS A 76 -10.79 -24.28 40.68
C LYS A 76 -11.90 -24.00 39.66
N ILE A 77 -11.55 -23.59 38.44
CA ILE A 77 -12.57 -23.30 37.42
C ILE A 77 -13.15 -24.60 36.85
N TYR A 78 -12.33 -25.63 36.65
CA TYR A 78 -12.75 -26.94 36.16
C TYR A 78 -13.82 -27.57 37.06
N GLN A 79 -13.61 -27.55 38.39
CA GLN A 79 -14.59 -28.06 39.36
C GLN A 79 -15.95 -27.35 39.29
N LYS A 80 -15.96 -26.06 38.91
CA LYS A 80 -17.19 -25.27 38.74
C LYS A 80 -17.85 -25.52 37.38
N LEU A 81 -17.06 -25.69 36.32
CA LEU A 81 -17.55 -25.83 34.95
C LEU A 81 -18.01 -27.25 34.61
N LEU A 82 -17.31 -28.28 35.10
CA LEU A 82 -17.63 -29.68 34.82
C LEU A 82 -19.11 -30.06 35.08
N PRO A 83 -19.72 -29.74 36.23
CA PRO A 83 -21.12 -30.10 36.48
C PRO A 83 -22.12 -29.38 35.56
N LEU A 84 -21.73 -28.25 34.97
CA LEU A 84 -22.57 -27.45 34.08
C LEU A 84 -22.47 -27.88 32.62
N ALA A 85 -21.49 -28.71 32.27
CA ALA A 85 -21.05 -28.94 30.90
C ALA A 85 -20.69 -30.42 30.62
N ASN A 86 -21.41 -31.39 31.18
CA ASN A 86 -21.16 -32.81 30.86
C ASN A 86 -21.71 -33.21 29.49
N SER A 87 -22.71 -32.51 28.97
CA SER A 87 -23.28 -32.75 27.65
C SER A 87 -23.60 -31.44 26.94
N LEU A 88 -23.87 -31.51 25.64
CA LEU A 88 -24.23 -30.33 24.84
C LEU A 88 -25.52 -29.67 25.36
N GLU A 89 -26.50 -30.45 25.76
CA GLU A 89 -27.77 -29.94 26.32
C GLU A 89 -27.53 -29.16 27.62
N GLN A 90 -26.62 -29.64 28.47
CA GLN A 90 -26.25 -28.92 29.69
C GLN A 90 -25.52 -27.62 29.37
N VAL A 91 -24.62 -27.62 28.38
CA VAL A 91 -23.94 -26.39 27.93
C VAL A 91 -24.94 -25.37 27.42
N VAL A 92 -25.92 -25.78 26.62
CA VAL A 92 -26.98 -24.88 26.12
C VAL A 92 -27.86 -24.36 27.26
N TYR A 93 -28.27 -25.22 28.18
CA TYR A 93 -29.11 -24.86 29.33
C TYR A 93 -28.39 -23.89 30.29
N ASN A 94 -27.14 -24.18 30.62
CA ASN A 94 -26.33 -23.41 31.58
C ASN A 94 -25.47 -22.31 30.93
N ARG A 95 -25.68 -21.98 29.65
CA ARG A 95 -24.82 -21.08 28.87
C ARG A 95 -24.48 -19.76 29.58
N GLU A 96 -25.45 -19.14 30.25
CA GLU A 96 -25.25 -17.89 31.00
C GLU A 96 -24.29 -18.08 32.17
N GLN A 97 -24.47 -19.13 32.96
CA GLN A 97 -23.61 -19.42 34.12
C GLN A 97 -22.18 -19.75 33.67
N ILE A 98 -22.03 -20.56 32.62
CA ILE A 98 -20.72 -20.91 32.04
C ILE A 98 -20.00 -19.64 31.59
N ILE A 99 -20.68 -18.76 30.85
CA ILE A 99 -20.11 -17.52 30.34
C ILE A 99 -19.73 -16.57 31.48
N LEU A 100 -20.55 -16.48 32.54
CA LEU A 100 -20.24 -15.67 33.71
C LEU A 100 -18.98 -16.17 34.43
N LEU A 101 -18.82 -17.48 34.59
CA LEU A 101 -17.63 -18.08 35.20
C LEU A 101 -16.37 -17.81 34.37
N ILE A 102 -16.43 -18.03 33.05
CA ILE A 102 -15.33 -17.72 32.13
C ILE A 102 -14.96 -16.24 32.23
N ARG A 103 -15.95 -15.36 32.21
CA ARG A 103 -15.76 -13.91 32.31
C ARG A 103 -15.12 -13.49 33.63
N GLN A 104 -15.56 -14.05 34.75
CA GLN A 104 -14.93 -13.80 36.04
C GLN A 104 -13.44 -14.18 36.02
N SER A 105 -13.11 -15.36 35.48
CA SER A 105 -11.72 -15.82 35.39
C SER A 105 -10.86 -15.02 34.40
N LEU A 106 -11.42 -14.51 33.31
CA LEU A 106 -10.73 -13.57 32.42
C LEU A 106 -10.35 -12.28 33.16
N ASN A 107 -11.28 -11.76 33.98
CA ASN A 107 -11.09 -10.49 34.71
C ASN A 107 -10.16 -10.62 35.92
N GLU A 108 -10.14 -11.77 36.58
CA GLU A 108 -9.16 -12.06 37.65
C GLU A 108 -7.71 -12.09 37.13
N TYR A 109 -7.53 -12.34 35.83
CA TYR A 109 -6.25 -12.44 35.12
C TYR A 109 -5.25 -13.38 35.83
N ASN A 110 -5.11 -14.60 35.30
CA ASN A 110 -4.06 -15.52 35.73
C ASN A 110 -3.34 -16.12 34.52
N PRO A 111 -2.03 -15.84 34.33
CA PRO A 111 -1.30 -16.24 33.13
C PRO A 111 -1.26 -17.76 32.90
N LEU A 112 -1.41 -18.57 33.95
CA LEU A 112 -1.35 -20.04 33.88
C LEU A 112 -2.58 -20.67 33.22
N ILE A 113 -3.68 -19.92 33.06
CA ILE A 113 -4.94 -20.46 32.52
C ILE A 113 -5.43 -19.71 31.29
N ILE A 114 -4.76 -18.64 30.85
CA ILE A 114 -5.26 -17.82 29.74
C ILE A 114 -5.40 -18.63 28.45
N GLU A 115 -4.40 -19.45 28.13
CA GLU A 115 -4.45 -20.31 26.94
C GLU A 115 -5.67 -21.25 26.99
N THR A 116 -5.88 -21.88 28.15
CA THR A 116 -7.01 -22.76 28.41
C THR A 116 -8.34 -22.01 28.28
N LEU A 117 -8.47 -20.83 28.88
CA LEU A 117 -9.69 -20.02 28.78
C LEU A 117 -10.00 -19.60 27.35
N LEU A 118 -8.98 -19.17 26.59
CA LEU A 118 -9.14 -18.74 25.20
C LEU A 118 -9.57 -19.90 24.29
N ASP A 119 -9.05 -21.11 24.50
CA ASP A 119 -9.50 -22.30 23.77
C ASP A 119 -10.92 -22.74 24.17
N LEU A 120 -11.24 -22.72 25.47
CA LEU A 120 -12.58 -23.00 25.97
C LEU A 120 -13.62 -22.03 25.39
N ILE A 121 -13.32 -20.74 25.28
CA ILE A 121 -14.19 -19.76 24.63
C ILE A 121 -14.45 -20.11 23.17
N VAL A 122 -13.41 -20.55 22.45
CA VAL A 122 -13.53 -20.97 21.05
C VAL A 122 -14.44 -22.19 20.92
N GLN A 123 -14.27 -23.20 21.77
CA GLN A 123 -15.13 -24.40 21.72
C GLN A 123 -16.56 -24.10 22.15
N LEU A 124 -16.75 -23.22 23.13
CA LEU A 124 -18.08 -22.76 23.53
C LEU A 124 -18.80 -22.04 22.38
N ALA A 125 -18.08 -21.22 21.61
CA ALA A 125 -18.61 -20.59 20.42
C ALA A 125 -19.00 -21.60 19.32
N ARG A 126 -18.24 -22.70 19.19
CA ARG A 126 -18.54 -23.79 18.25
C ARG A 126 -19.83 -24.51 18.62
N ASP A 127 -20.04 -24.77 19.91
CA ASP A 127 -21.26 -25.42 20.44
C ASP A 127 -22.49 -24.51 20.34
N LEU A 128 -22.38 -23.25 20.79
CA LEU A 128 -23.54 -22.35 20.97
C LEU A 128 -23.86 -21.47 19.76
N GLN A 129 -22.90 -21.23 18.86
CA GLN A 129 -23.07 -20.44 17.63
C GLN A 129 -23.76 -19.07 17.85
N SER A 130 -25.02 -18.91 17.40
CA SER A 130 -25.77 -17.66 17.52
C SER A 130 -25.99 -17.24 18.97
N ASP A 131 -26.21 -18.22 19.86
CA ASP A 131 -26.48 -17.95 21.27
C ASP A 131 -25.23 -17.42 21.98
N PHE A 132 -24.04 -17.80 21.51
CA PHE A 132 -22.78 -17.24 21.99
C PHE A 132 -22.54 -15.81 21.49
N TYR A 133 -22.93 -15.50 20.25
CA TYR A 133 -22.60 -14.23 19.61
C TYR A 133 -23.14 -13.01 20.36
N ILE A 134 -24.29 -13.15 21.02
CA ILE A 134 -24.89 -12.11 21.87
C ILE A 134 -23.90 -11.66 22.94
N TYR A 135 -23.33 -12.62 23.66
CA TYR A 135 -22.36 -12.36 24.74
C TYR A 135 -21.00 -11.90 24.22
N TYR A 136 -20.59 -12.40 23.04
CA TYR A 136 -19.40 -11.94 22.36
C TYR A 136 -19.43 -10.44 22.10
N LYS A 137 -20.51 -9.96 21.48
CA LYS A 137 -20.70 -8.54 21.17
C LYS A 137 -20.86 -7.69 22.44
N GLN A 138 -21.55 -8.21 23.45
CA GLN A 138 -21.88 -7.44 24.64
C GLN A 138 -20.67 -7.22 25.57
N TYR A 139 -19.81 -8.23 25.77
CA TYR A 139 -18.70 -8.11 26.71
C TYR A 139 -17.48 -9.00 26.41
N LEU A 140 -17.64 -10.24 25.92
CA LEU A 140 -16.47 -11.15 25.84
C LEU A 140 -15.38 -10.64 24.90
N PHE A 141 -15.73 -9.95 23.80
CA PHE A 141 -14.72 -9.32 22.96
C PHE A 141 -13.84 -8.36 23.75
N ILE A 142 -14.45 -7.48 24.54
CA ILE A 142 -13.73 -6.50 25.37
C ILE A 142 -12.92 -7.21 26.45
N ASP A 143 -13.50 -8.22 27.11
CA ASP A 143 -12.81 -9.00 28.14
C ASP A 143 -11.57 -9.71 27.58
N ILE A 144 -11.64 -10.26 26.36
CA ILE A 144 -10.50 -10.86 25.65
C ILE A 144 -9.42 -9.81 25.33
N ILE A 145 -9.81 -8.64 24.82
CA ILE A 145 -8.85 -7.56 24.54
C ILE A 145 -8.22 -7.01 25.82
N ASN A 146 -8.98 -6.96 26.93
CA ASN A 146 -8.50 -6.53 28.24
C ASN A 146 -7.35 -7.39 28.78
N LEU A 147 -7.24 -8.66 28.37
CA LEU A 147 -6.08 -9.50 28.70
C LEU A 147 -4.77 -8.86 28.23
N LEU A 148 -4.75 -8.27 27.04
CA LEU A 148 -3.57 -7.59 26.50
C LEU A 148 -3.17 -6.40 27.37
N ILE A 149 -4.16 -5.68 27.91
CA ILE A 149 -3.94 -4.51 28.79
C ILE A 149 -3.39 -4.94 30.16
N ASN A 150 -4.04 -5.92 30.77
CA ASN A 150 -3.72 -6.39 32.12
C ASN A 150 -2.33 -7.03 32.19
N SER A 151 -1.89 -7.67 31.10
CA SER A 151 -0.54 -8.24 31.01
C SER A 151 0.59 -7.22 31.22
N LYS A 152 0.41 -5.98 30.75
CA LYS A 152 1.42 -4.92 30.86
C LYS A 152 1.66 -4.46 32.28
N LYS A 153 0.61 -4.45 33.10
CA LYS A 153 0.71 -4.05 34.52
C LYS A 153 1.63 -4.99 35.29
N GLN A 154 1.74 -6.25 34.87
CA GLN A 154 2.57 -7.25 35.54
C GLN A 154 4.01 -7.33 35.00
N GLN A 155 4.24 -7.03 33.71
CA GLN A 155 5.52 -7.26 33.02
C GLN A 155 6.28 -5.98 32.61
N GLN A 156 6.36 -4.97 33.49
CA GLN A 156 7.21 -3.78 33.31
C GLN A 156 7.15 -3.15 31.90
N ASN A 157 5.95 -2.97 31.35
CA ASN A 157 5.66 -2.32 30.06
C ASN A 157 6.03 -3.07 28.76
N GLU A 158 6.48 -4.33 28.79
CA GLU A 158 6.68 -5.13 27.57
C GLU A 158 5.41 -5.91 27.17
N ILE A 159 5.17 -6.07 25.85
CA ILE A 159 4.09 -6.93 25.36
C ILE A 159 4.51 -8.39 25.45
N ASN A 160 3.67 -9.20 26.08
CA ASN A 160 3.77 -10.65 25.98
C ASN A 160 3.36 -11.13 24.57
N THR A 161 4.35 -11.46 23.75
CA THR A 161 4.13 -11.91 22.36
C THR A 161 3.31 -13.21 22.28
N GLN A 162 3.46 -14.11 23.26
CA GLN A 162 2.72 -15.37 23.32
C GLN A 162 1.24 -15.11 23.60
N LEU A 163 0.95 -14.23 24.56
CA LEU A 163 -0.42 -13.83 24.86
C LEU A 163 -1.08 -13.18 23.63
N LEU A 164 -0.34 -12.32 22.94
CA LEU A 164 -0.83 -11.67 21.72
C LEU A 164 -1.16 -12.70 20.64
N GLU A 165 -0.30 -13.69 20.42
CA GLU A 165 -0.57 -14.81 19.51
C GLU A 165 -1.83 -15.57 19.93
N GLN A 166 -1.94 -15.96 21.21
CA GLN A 166 -3.09 -16.70 21.75
C GLN A 166 -4.40 -15.94 21.58
N VAL A 167 -4.42 -14.64 21.88
CA VAL A 167 -5.61 -13.78 21.75
C VAL A 167 -6.08 -13.70 20.30
N PHE A 168 -5.18 -13.41 19.36
CA PHE A 168 -5.60 -13.29 17.98
C PHE A 168 -5.88 -14.64 17.30
N GLN A 169 -5.24 -15.73 17.74
CA GLN A 169 -5.65 -17.08 17.36
C GLN A 169 -7.08 -17.36 17.82
N CYS A 170 -7.42 -17.03 19.08
CA CYS A 170 -8.79 -17.11 19.60
C CYS A 170 -9.76 -16.32 18.71
N LEU A 171 -9.47 -15.04 18.41
CA LEU A 171 -10.31 -14.22 17.52
C LEU A 171 -10.48 -14.83 16.12
N THR A 172 -9.41 -15.39 15.55
CA THR A 172 -9.45 -16.01 14.23
C THR A 172 -10.30 -17.28 14.21
N TYR A 173 -10.27 -18.07 15.29
CA TYR A 173 -11.18 -19.21 15.45
C TYR A 173 -12.63 -18.80 15.67
N LEU A 174 -12.87 -17.75 16.46
CA LEU A 174 -14.21 -17.20 16.60
C LEU A 174 -14.76 -16.77 15.23
N PHE A 175 -13.93 -16.14 14.39
CA PHE A 175 -14.30 -15.89 13.00
C PHE A 175 -14.56 -17.18 12.21
N LYS A 176 -13.70 -18.20 12.33
CA LYS A 176 -13.90 -19.50 11.67
C LYS A 176 -15.25 -20.13 11.99
N TYR A 177 -15.68 -20.11 13.25
CA TYR A 177 -16.91 -20.78 13.67
C TYR A 177 -18.16 -19.89 13.54
N LEU A 178 -18.03 -18.58 13.70
CA LEU A 178 -19.16 -17.64 13.73
C LEU A 178 -19.32 -16.80 12.46
N TRP A 179 -18.52 -17.04 11.41
CA TRP A 179 -18.50 -16.16 10.22
C TRP A 179 -19.90 -15.88 9.65
N ARG A 180 -20.79 -16.89 9.57
CA ARG A 180 -22.15 -16.72 9.02
C ARG A 180 -22.99 -15.71 9.81
N ILE A 181 -22.82 -15.69 11.13
CA ILE A 181 -23.54 -14.78 12.02
C ILE A 181 -22.89 -13.40 11.98
N MET A 182 -21.55 -13.36 12.05
CA MET A 182 -20.76 -12.13 12.02
C MET A 182 -20.89 -11.36 10.71
N LEU A 183 -21.04 -12.03 9.56
CA LEU A 183 -21.29 -11.36 8.28
C LEU A 183 -22.62 -10.61 8.27
N LYS A 184 -23.65 -11.09 8.98
CA LYS A 184 -24.94 -10.39 9.09
C LYS A 184 -24.83 -9.12 9.93
N ASP A 185 -23.85 -9.04 10.83
CA ASP A 185 -23.61 -7.93 11.75
C ASP A 185 -22.26 -7.23 11.49
N LEU A 186 -21.77 -7.32 10.24
CA LEU A 186 -20.39 -6.96 9.89
C LEU A 186 -20.06 -5.49 10.18
N ALA A 187 -21.01 -4.57 9.96
CA ALA A 187 -20.83 -3.15 10.22
C ALA A 187 -20.57 -2.87 11.71
N ASN A 188 -21.42 -3.40 12.60
CA ASN A 188 -21.25 -3.24 14.04
C ASN A 188 -19.98 -3.93 14.56
N LEU A 189 -19.65 -5.11 14.00
CA LEU A 189 -18.41 -5.81 14.33
C LEU A 189 -17.19 -5.00 13.90
N TYR A 190 -17.23 -4.38 12.72
CA TYR A 190 -16.16 -3.50 12.25
C TYR A 190 -16.00 -2.28 13.16
N GLU A 191 -17.09 -1.66 13.63
CA GLU A 191 -17.03 -0.56 14.59
C GLU A 191 -16.41 -1.00 15.92
N LEU A 192 -16.76 -2.19 16.39
CA LEU A 192 -16.18 -2.78 17.60
C LEU A 192 -14.66 -2.97 17.44
N TYR A 193 -14.22 -3.57 16.33
CA TYR A 193 -12.79 -3.70 16.01
C TYR A 193 -12.13 -2.33 15.87
N THR A 194 -12.80 -1.36 15.26
CA THR A 194 -12.26 -0.01 15.08
C THR A 194 -12.00 0.65 16.41
N LYS A 195 -12.98 0.60 17.31
CA LYS A 195 -12.89 1.21 18.63
C LYS A 195 -11.72 0.65 19.46
N TYR A 196 -11.49 -0.67 19.45
CA TYR A 196 -10.56 -1.33 20.36
C TYR A 196 -9.22 -1.77 19.74
N LEU A 197 -9.17 -2.02 18.43
CA LEU A 197 -8.05 -2.65 17.73
C LEU A 197 -7.49 -1.89 16.52
N PHE A 198 -8.23 -0.92 15.96
CA PHE A 198 -7.70 -0.07 14.88
C PHE A 198 -7.44 1.38 15.29
N SER A 199 -8.29 1.95 16.15
CA SER A 199 -8.14 3.33 16.62
C SER A 199 -6.95 3.47 17.57
N SER A 200 -6.12 4.48 17.29
CA SER A 200 -4.91 4.76 18.06
C SER A 200 -5.20 5.11 19.53
N LYS A 201 -6.40 5.62 19.86
CA LYS A 201 -6.70 6.12 21.21
C LYS A 201 -6.62 5.03 22.29
N ILE A 202 -7.15 3.84 22.03
CA ILE A 202 -7.08 2.73 22.99
C ILE A 202 -5.73 2.04 22.86
N ILE A 203 -5.29 1.69 21.64
CA ILE A 203 -4.10 0.87 21.43
C ILE A 203 -2.80 1.60 21.81
N ASN A 204 -2.74 2.92 21.69
CA ASN A 204 -1.56 3.70 22.13
C ASN A 204 -1.36 3.61 23.64
N THR A 205 -2.44 3.41 24.42
CA THR A 205 -2.30 3.05 25.85
C THR A 205 -1.80 1.61 26.02
N LEU A 206 -2.10 0.74 25.05
CA LEU A 206 -1.74 -0.67 25.05
C LEU A 206 -0.32 -0.95 24.61
N THR A 207 0.38 -0.10 23.86
CA THR A 207 1.82 -0.28 23.59
C THR A 207 2.36 0.80 22.64
N THR A 208 3.68 1.00 22.66
CA THR A 208 4.41 1.69 21.59
C THR A 208 4.47 0.88 20.29
N ASN A 209 4.23 -0.43 20.34
CA ASN A 209 4.24 -1.37 19.21
C ASN A 209 2.83 -1.63 18.66
N TYR A 210 1.93 -0.65 18.73
CA TYR A 210 0.51 -0.77 18.37
C TYR A 210 0.30 -1.17 16.90
N GLU A 211 1.28 -0.89 16.04
CA GLU A 211 1.29 -1.27 14.63
C GLU A 211 1.17 -2.79 14.45
N TYR A 212 1.80 -3.58 15.32
CA TYR A 212 1.68 -5.04 15.28
C TYR A 212 0.26 -5.49 15.62
N ILE A 213 -0.35 -4.91 16.66
CA ILE A 213 -1.74 -5.20 17.03
C ILE A 213 -2.68 -4.87 15.87
N ARG A 214 -2.51 -3.71 15.23
CA ARG A 214 -3.28 -3.33 14.04
C ARG A 214 -3.10 -4.32 12.89
N SER A 215 -1.86 -4.75 12.64
CA SER A 215 -1.54 -5.74 11.60
C SER A 215 -2.23 -7.09 11.87
N PHE A 216 -2.16 -7.58 13.10
CA PHE A 216 -2.78 -8.83 13.51
C PHE A 216 -4.32 -8.77 13.54
N ALA A 217 -4.87 -7.63 13.93
CA ALA A 217 -6.30 -7.36 13.82
C ALA A 217 -6.75 -7.33 12.35
N ALA A 218 -5.96 -6.74 11.46
CA ALA A 218 -6.23 -6.73 10.02
C ALA A 218 -6.14 -8.15 9.42
N GLU A 219 -5.11 -8.92 9.76
CA GLU A 219 -4.92 -10.30 9.29
C GLU A 219 -6.05 -11.22 9.76
N SER A 220 -6.46 -11.12 11.04
CA SER A 220 -7.59 -11.88 11.54
C SER A 220 -8.90 -11.46 10.87
N PHE A 221 -9.18 -10.15 10.76
CA PHE A 221 -10.42 -9.64 10.14
C PHE A 221 -10.52 -9.96 8.65
N ALA A 222 -9.39 -10.04 7.95
CA ALA A 222 -9.30 -10.47 6.56
C ALA A 222 -9.91 -11.86 6.34
N TYR A 223 -9.85 -12.77 7.32
CA TYR A 223 -10.54 -14.06 7.23
C TYR A 223 -12.04 -13.89 6.99
N LEU A 224 -12.68 -12.99 7.75
CA LEU A 224 -14.11 -12.74 7.66
C LEU A 224 -14.45 -12.05 6.34
N LEU A 225 -13.67 -11.04 5.94
CA LEU A 225 -13.89 -10.32 4.68
C LEU A 225 -13.79 -11.24 3.46
N ARG A 226 -12.89 -12.22 3.44
CA ARG A 226 -12.79 -13.21 2.35
C ARG A 226 -14.05 -14.07 2.18
N LYS A 227 -14.96 -14.09 3.15
CA LYS A 227 -16.26 -14.79 3.08
C LYS A 227 -17.38 -13.95 2.48
N ILE A 228 -17.13 -12.67 2.18
CA ILE A 228 -18.11 -11.78 1.56
C ILE A 228 -18.25 -12.10 0.07
N GLU A 229 -19.48 -12.30 -0.38
CA GLU A 229 -19.82 -12.49 -1.79
C GLU A 229 -19.90 -11.15 -2.53
N ASN A 230 -20.54 -10.14 -1.92
CA ASN A 230 -20.70 -8.81 -2.49
C ASN A 230 -20.18 -7.73 -1.52
N TYR A 231 -19.05 -7.10 -1.87
CA TYR A 231 -18.42 -6.06 -1.07
C TYR A 231 -19.11 -4.69 -1.15
N GLN A 232 -20.00 -4.48 -2.13
CA GLN A 232 -20.56 -3.15 -2.43
C GLN A 232 -21.22 -2.51 -1.22
N SER A 233 -22.17 -3.19 -0.58
CA SER A 233 -22.90 -2.63 0.58
C SER A 233 -21.99 -2.28 1.75
N PHE A 234 -20.94 -3.07 1.99
CA PHE A 234 -19.99 -2.82 3.07
C PHE A 234 -19.02 -1.68 2.73
N ILE A 235 -18.52 -1.62 1.49
CA ILE A 235 -17.69 -0.50 1.03
C ILE A 235 -18.48 0.80 1.01
N ASP A 236 -19.75 0.76 0.60
CA ASP A 236 -20.65 1.90 0.65
C ASP A 236 -20.87 2.35 2.09
N TYR A 237 -21.16 1.43 3.01
CA TYR A 237 -21.25 1.73 4.44
C TYR A 237 -20.01 2.47 4.95
N LEU A 238 -18.82 1.98 4.60
CA LEU A 238 -17.55 2.56 5.03
C LEU A 238 -17.27 3.92 4.39
N PHE A 239 -17.51 4.10 3.09
CA PHE A 239 -17.07 5.31 2.38
C PHE A 239 -18.20 6.32 2.07
N ASN A 240 -19.42 6.09 2.56
CA ASN A 240 -20.50 7.07 2.46
C ASN A 240 -20.39 8.22 3.48
N THR A 241 -19.60 8.05 4.54
CA THR A 241 -19.27 9.14 5.48
C THR A 241 -18.42 10.22 4.79
N THR A 242 -18.69 11.49 5.08
CA THR A 242 -18.02 12.63 4.42
C THR A 242 -16.60 12.87 4.92
N GLU A 243 -16.29 12.44 6.13
CA GLU A 243 -14.99 12.63 6.77
C GLU A 243 -14.56 11.33 7.46
N ARG A 244 -13.29 10.97 7.27
CA ARG A 244 -12.58 9.91 8.00
C ARG A 244 -11.20 10.44 8.36
N ASP A 245 -10.74 10.14 9.56
CA ASP A 245 -9.38 10.51 9.94
C ASP A 245 -8.35 9.62 9.21
N GLU A 246 -7.09 10.08 9.15
CA GLU A 246 -6.03 9.35 8.44
C GLU A 246 -5.73 7.98 9.08
N ASN A 247 -5.91 7.84 10.40
CA ASN A 247 -5.65 6.60 11.13
C ASN A 247 -6.66 5.51 10.77
N GLU A 248 -7.93 5.87 10.61
CA GLU A 248 -9.01 5.00 10.13
C GLU A 248 -8.74 4.56 8.70
N LEU A 249 -8.37 5.50 7.81
CA LEU A 249 -8.05 5.19 6.42
C LEU A 249 -6.85 4.25 6.31
N ASP A 250 -5.80 4.47 7.11
CA ASP A 250 -4.66 3.56 7.19
C ASP A 250 -5.07 2.17 7.69
N SER A 251 -5.98 2.10 8.65
CA SER A 251 -6.46 0.82 9.21
C SER A 251 -7.31 0.05 8.19
N LEU A 252 -8.18 0.75 7.47
CA LEU A 252 -8.93 0.18 6.35
C LEU A 252 -7.99 -0.33 5.27
N ALA A 253 -6.95 0.43 4.94
CA ALA A 253 -5.96 0.01 3.95
C ALA A 253 -5.23 -1.27 4.38
N LEU A 254 -4.85 -1.39 5.66
CA LEU A 254 -4.28 -2.63 6.21
C LEU A 254 -5.25 -3.80 6.05
N VAL A 255 -6.49 -3.65 6.53
CA VAL A 255 -7.54 -4.69 6.48
C VAL A 255 -7.81 -5.16 5.04
N PHE A 256 -8.02 -4.23 4.10
CA PHE A 256 -8.28 -4.58 2.70
C PHE A 256 -7.05 -5.18 2.04
N SER A 257 -5.84 -4.71 2.36
CA SER A 257 -4.62 -5.31 1.82
C SER A 257 -4.44 -6.75 2.30
N GLU A 258 -4.62 -7.04 3.60
CA GLU A 258 -4.54 -8.39 4.14
C GLU A 258 -5.63 -9.30 3.57
N THR A 259 -6.82 -8.76 3.29
CA THR A 259 -7.90 -9.51 2.62
C THR A 259 -7.48 -10.00 1.25
N CYS A 260 -6.76 -9.18 0.48
CA CYS A 260 -6.24 -9.53 -0.85
C CYS A 260 -5.00 -10.44 -0.80
N LYS A 261 -4.12 -10.31 0.18
CA LYS A 261 -2.87 -11.08 0.26
C LYS A 261 -3.16 -12.58 0.48
N ASN A 262 -2.34 -13.41 -0.13
CA ASN A 262 -2.27 -14.86 0.11
C ASN A 262 -0.81 -15.28 0.30
N VAL A 263 -0.57 -16.57 0.57
CA VAL A 263 0.77 -17.13 0.75
C VAL A 263 1.68 -16.92 -0.46
N GLN A 264 3.00 -16.93 -0.24
CA GLN A 264 4.01 -16.92 -1.30
C GLN A 264 3.90 -15.76 -2.31
N SER A 265 3.60 -14.54 -1.85
CA SER A 265 3.47 -13.34 -2.71
C SER A 265 2.29 -13.40 -3.70
N THR A 266 1.38 -14.38 -3.56
CA THR A 266 0.19 -14.49 -4.39
C THR A 266 -0.97 -13.70 -3.81
N PHE A 267 -2.05 -13.54 -4.59
CA PHE A 267 -3.29 -12.91 -4.17
C PHE A 267 -4.39 -13.95 -3.96
N HIS A 268 -5.31 -13.67 -3.04
CA HIS A 268 -6.50 -14.48 -2.78
C HIS A 268 -7.50 -14.33 -3.94
N SER A 269 -8.38 -15.32 -4.13
CA SER A 269 -9.38 -15.33 -5.21
C SER A 269 -10.36 -14.14 -5.16
N CYS A 270 -10.64 -13.60 -3.98
CA CYS A 270 -11.51 -12.43 -3.79
C CYS A 270 -10.85 -11.09 -4.16
N THR A 271 -9.55 -11.05 -4.43
CA THR A 271 -8.81 -9.81 -4.68
C THR A 271 -9.42 -9.01 -5.82
N LYS A 272 -9.79 -9.68 -6.91
CA LYS A 272 -10.39 -9.03 -8.08
C LYS A 272 -11.73 -8.37 -7.73
N SER A 273 -12.62 -9.06 -7.01
CA SER A 273 -13.94 -8.50 -6.67
C SER A 273 -13.81 -7.33 -5.69
N LEU A 274 -12.97 -7.46 -4.67
CA LEU A 274 -12.71 -6.40 -3.69
C LEU A 274 -12.08 -5.16 -4.34
N LEU A 275 -10.98 -5.33 -5.08
CA LEU A 275 -10.27 -4.19 -5.71
C LEU A 275 -11.14 -3.46 -6.72
N LEU A 276 -11.92 -4.17 -7.54
CA LEU A 276 -12.83 -3.49 -8.48
C LEU A 276 -13.89 -2.66 -7.76
N CYS A 277 -14.40 -3.12 -6.62
CA CYS A 277 -15.37 -2.37 -5.83
C CYS A 277 -14.73 -1.12 -5.21
N LEU A 278 -13.53 -1.24 -4.63
CA LEU A 278 -12.77 -0.10 -4.08
C LEU A 278 -12.40 0.93 -5.17
N LEU A 279 -11.91 0.48 -6.33
CA LEU A 279 -11.56 1.36 -7.44
C LEU A 279 -12.79 2.08 -8.01
N LYS A 280 -13.96 1.43 -8.08
CA LYS A 280 -15.22 2.10 -8.46
C LYS A 280 -15.56 3.24 -7.51
N LYS A 281 -15.26 3.09 -6.22
CA LYS A 281 -15.50 4.14 -5.21
C LYS A 281 -14.65 5.39 -5.43
N ILE A 282 -13.54 5.32 -6.19
CA ILE A 282 -12.80 6.50 -6.65
C ILE A 282 -13.71 7.39 -7.52
N ILE A 283 -14.60 6.80 -8.32
CA ILE A 283 -15.52 7.56 -9.19
C ILE A 283 -16.58 8.28 -8.37
N GLU A 284 -17.05 7.67 -7.28
CA GLU A 284 -18.14 8.20 -6.47
C GLU A 284 -17.66 9.20 -5.40
N LYS A 285 -16.52 8.92 -4.76
CA LYS A 285 -15.99 9.64 -3.59
C LYS A 285 -14.45 9.73 -3.65
N PRO A 286 -13.87 10.37 -4.69
CA PRO A 286 -12.42 10.36 -4.91
C PRO A 286 -11.63 10.91 -3.70
N LYS A 287 -12.07 12.03 -3.13
CA LYS A 287 -11.41 12.68 -1.97
C LYS A 287 -11.34 11.78 -0.74
N VAL A 288 -12.39 11.00 -0.46
CA VAL A 288 -12.48 10.19 0.76
C VAL A 288 -11.62 8.93 0.64
N ILE A 289 -11.61 8.29 -0.53
CA ILE A 289 -10.91 7.01 -0.71
C ILE A 289 -9.43 7.15 -1.10
N HIS A 290 -9.00 8.31 -1.60
CA HIS A 290 -7.67 8.54 -2.17
C HIS A 290 -6.53 7.98 -1.32
N LEU A 291 -6.39 8.42 -0.06
CA LEU A 291 -5.31 7.98 0.81
C LEU A 291 -5.36 6.47 1.06
N CYS A 292 -6.56 5.94 1.30
CA CYS A 292 -6.77 4.51 1.53
C CYS A 292 -6.38 3.67 0.31
N ILE A 293 -6.83 4.01 -0.89
CA ILE A 293 -6.54 3.20 -2.09
C ILE A 293 -5.07 3.25 -2.47
N LYS A 294 -4.42 4.41 -2.33
CA LYS A 294 -2.97 4.56 -2.52
C LYS A 294 -2.20 3.65 -1.56
N LYS A 295 -2.59 3.64 -0.28
CA LYS A 295 -1.97 2.78 0.74
C LYS A 295 -2.22 1.30 0.47
N ILE A 296 -3.42 0.92 0.04
CA ILE A 296 -3.74 -0.46 -0.37
C ILE A 296 -2.79 -0.91 -1.48
N TYR A 297 -2.68 -0.13 -2.56
CA TYR A 297 -1.80 -0.49 -3.67
C TYR A 297 -0.33 -0.57 -3.24
N LEU A 298 0.15 0.35 -2.40
CA LEU A 298 1.51 0.27 -1.85
C LEU A 298 1.74 -1.04 -1.09
N LEU A 299 0.82 -1.44 -0.21
CA LEU A 299 0.93 -2.67 0.59
C LEU A 299 0.85 -3.94 -0.28
N LEU A 300 0.02 -3.93 -1.32
CA LEU A 300 -0.10 -5.06 -2.26
C LEU A 300 1.14 -5.20 -3.15
N ILE A 301 1.70 -4.07 -3.62
CA ILE A 301 2.94 -4.02 -4.40
C ILE A 301 4.13 -4.52 -3.58
N GLN A 302 4.18 -4.19 -2.28
CA GLN A 302 5.22 -4.68 -1.37
C GLN A 302 5.12 -6.19 -1.09
N HIS A 303 3.92 -6.76 -1.22
CA HIS A 303 3.68 -8.19 -1.02
C HIS A 303 3.95 -9.04 -2.27
N THR A 304 3.57 -8.55 -3.45
CA THR A 304 3.65 -9.30 -4.71
C THR A 304 5.01 -9.19 -5.38
N ASN A 305 5.21 -9.99 -6.41
CA ASN A 305 6.31 -9.88 -7.36
C ASN A 305 5.78 -9.67 -8.79
N LYS A 306 6.69 -9.56 -9.76
CA LYS A 306 6.37 -9.40 -11.19
C LYS A 306 5.51 -10.53 -11.78
N GLN A 307 5.57 -11.73 -11.20
CA GLN A 307 4.84 -12.89 -11.69
C GLN A 307 3.34 -12.79 -11.38
N TYR A 308 2.98 -12.22 -10.23
CA TYR A 308 1.58 -12.20 -9.75
C TYR A 308 0.93 -10.81 -9.77
N VAL A 309 1.65 -9.76 -10.16
CA VAL A 309 1.16 -8.37 -10.17
C VAL A 309 0.08 -8.09 -11.23
N GLU A 310 -0.17 -9.03 -12.15
CA GLU A 310 -1.15 -8.92 -13.24
C GLU A 310 -2.56 -8.59 -12.77
N ILE A 311 -2.97 -9.17 -11.63
CA ILE A 311 -4.29 -8.92 -11.07
C ILE A 311 -4.47 -7.44 -10.73
N LEU A 312 -3.43 -6.77 -10.21
CA LEU A 312 -3.49 -5.34 -9.85
C LEU A 312 -3.64 -4.46 -11.10
N TRP A 313 -2.88 -4.77 -12.14
CA TRP A 313 -2.93 -4.08 -13.44
C TRP A 313 -4.29 -4.25 -14.11
N ASN A 314 -4.79 -5.48 -14.17
CA ASN A 314 -6.06 -5.79 -14.80
C ASN A 314 -7.23 -5.08 -14.09
N CYS A 315 -7.21 -5.01 -12.75
CA CYS A 315 -8.23 -4.26 -12.01
C CYS A 315 -8.14 -2.74 -12.26
N LEU A 316 -6.93 -2.18 -12.23
CA LEU A 316 -6.68 -0.76 -12.49
C LEU A 316 -7.17 -0.38 -13.90
N MET A 317 -6.70 -1.10 -14.93
CA MET A 317 -7.01 -0.82 -16.33
C MET A 317 -8.50 -0.99 -16.63
N ASN A 318 -9.19 -1.94 -16.00
CA ASN A 318 -10.62 -2.13 -16.20
C ASN A 318 -11.42 -0.88 -15.81
N ILE A 319 -11.19 -0.36 -14.61
CA ILE A 319 -11.90 0.85 -14.15
C ILE A 319 -11.44 2.08 -14.93
N TYR A 320 -10.14 2.18 -15.21
CA TYR A 320 -9.61 3.29 -15.99
C TYR A 320 -10.17 3.36 -17.43
N ARG A 321 -10.34 2.22 -18.11
CA ARG A 321 -11.02 2.14 -19.41
C ARG A 321 -12.47 2.61 -19.30
N THR A 322 -13.18 2.21 -18.23
CA THR A 322 -14.57 2.61 -17.97
C THR A 322 -14.71 4.12 -17.77
N ILE A 323 -13.77 4.74 -17.03
CA ILE A 323 -13.72 6.19 -16.83
C ILE A 323 -13.59 6.93 -18.17
N ASN A 324 -12.70 6.46 -19.04
CA ASN A 324 -12.45 7.06 -20.35
C ASN A 324 -13.52 6.74 -21.40
N SER A 325 -14.24 5.61 -21.30
CA SER A 325 -15.40 5.34 -22.16
C SER A 325 -16.57 6.24 -21.82
N ASN A 326 -16.76 6.54 -20.53
CA ASN A 326 -17.84 7.38 -20.02
C ASN A 326 -17.53 8.87 -20.08
N ASN A 327 -16.36 9.27 -20.60
CA ASN A 327 -15.89 10.66 -20.69
C ASN A 327 -15.99 11.43 -19.36
N ILE A 328 -15.69 10.77 -18.23
CA ILE A 328 -15.67 11.43 -16.92
C ILE A 328 -14.54 12.46 -16.91
N ASN A 329 -14.87 13.72 -16.61
CA ASN A 329 -13.92 14.83 -16.65
C ASN A 329 -13.65 15.38 -15.24
N ASP A 330 -13.00 14.58 -14.40
CA ASP A 330 -12.58 14.96 -13.04
C ASP A 330 -11.08 14.70 -12.88
N TYR A 331 -10.29 15.77 -12.77
CA TYR A 331 -8.83 15.69 -12.68
C TYR A 331 -8.37 14.88 -11.46
N LEU A 332 -9.07 14.99 -10.31
CA LEU A 332 -8.68 14.27 -9.11
C LEU A 332 -8.75 12.75 -9.31
N ILE A 333 -9.74 12.26 -10.05
CA ILE A 333 -9.83 10.84 -10.40
C ILE A 333 -8.58 10.42 -11.19
N TYR A 334 -8.21 11.17 -12.23
CA TYR A 334 -7.05 10.82 -13.04
C TYR A 334 -5.75 10.93 -12.26
N GLU A 335 -5.60 11.93 -11.39
CA GLU A 335 -4.46 12.06 -10.48
C GLU A 335 -4.30 10.81 -9.61
N ILE A 336 -5.37 10.33 -8.99
CA ILE A 336 -5.35 9.10 -8.17
C ILE A 336 -4.87 7.89 -9.00
N PHE A 337 -5.39 7.72 -10.22
CA PHE A 337 -4.96 6.62 -11.10
C PHE A 337 -3.49 6.75 -11.51
N TYR A 338 -3.04 7.98 -11.79
CA TYR A 338 -1.64 8.27 -12.11
C TYR A 338 -0.71 7.97 -10.93
N GLU A 339 -1.08 8.34 -9.71
CA GLU A 339 -0.30 8.02 -8.52
C GLU A 339 -0.17 6.51 -8.32
N ILE A 340 -1.25 5.75 -8.49
CA ILE A 340 -1.22 4.29 -8.41
C ILE A 340 -0.32 3.70 -9.50
N PHE A 341 -0.41 4.21 -10.72
CA PHE A 341 0.45 3.81 -11.84
C PHE A 341 1.93 4.14 -11.56
N GLN A 342 2.23 5.30 -10.98
CA GLN A 342 3.58 5.66 -10.55
C GLN A 342 4.10 4.72 -9.47
N LEU A 343 3.28 4.27 -8.50
CA LEU A 343 3.69 3.27 -7.52
C LEU A 343 4.12 1.95 -8.19
N LEU A 344 3.40 1.50 -9.21
CA LEU A 344 3.76 0.31 -9.98
C LEU A 344 5.10 0.49 -10.70
N ILE A 345 5.34 1.68 -11.29
CA ILE A 345 6.62 2.00 -11.93
C ILE A 345 7.75 2.05 -10.89
N ASP A 346 7.60 2.81 -9.80
CA ASP A 346 8.65 3.04 -8.81
C ASP A 346 9.12 1.72 -8.16
N HIS A 347 8.22 0.76 -7.99
CA HIS A 347 8.53 -0.60 -7.51
C HIS A 347 8.93 -1.60 -8.60
N LYS A 348 9.12 -1.14 -9.85
CA LYS A 348 9.51 -1.94 -11.02
C LYS A 348 8.53 -3.09 -11.31
N MET A 349 7.23 -2.87 -11.11
CA MET A 349 6.16 -3.85 -11.33
C MET A 349 5.49 -3.71 -12.70
N ILE A 350 6.27 -3.41 -13.74
CA ILE A 350 5.79 -3.33 -15.13
C ILE A 350 5.72 -4.74 -15.71
N ILE A 351 4.55 -5.13 -16.23
CA ILE A 351 4.29 -6.44 -16.84
C ILE A 351 4.43 -6.37 -18.35
N ASP A 352 3.69 -5.45 -18.96
CA ASP A 352 3.66 -5.22 -20.40
C ASP A 352 3.79 -3.72 -20.68
N ILE A 353 4.75 -3.38 -21.54
CA ILE A 353 4.99 -2.01 -21.98
C ILE A 353 3.77 -1.48 -22.75
N ASN A 354 3.04 -2.35 -23.47
CA ASN A 354 1.84 -1.94 -24.20
C ASN A 354 0.73 -1.46 -23.26
N LEU A 355 0.57 -2.08 -22.09
CA LEU A 355 -0.38 -1.61 -21.07
C LEU A 355 0.00 -0.23 -20.54
N CYS A 356 1.30 0.05 -20.39
CA CYS A 356 1.76 1.39 -20.01
C CYS A 356 1.43 2.43 -21.10
N TYR A 357 1.66 2.11 -22.37
CA TYR A 357 1.30 2.99 -23.48
C TYR A 357 -0.21 3.19 -23.58
N GLU A 358 -0.99 2.13 -23.40
CA GLU A 358 -2.45 2.21 -23.36
C GLU A 358 -2.92 3.15 -22.23
N PHE A 359 -2.40 2.99 -21.02
CA PHE A 359 -2.76 3.83 -19.87
C PHE A 359 -2.54 5.33 -20.14
N LEU A 360 -1.43 5.67 -20.80
CA LEU A 360 -1.07 7.06 -21.09
C LEU A 360 -1.78 7.63 -22.35
N THR A 361 -2.27 6.76 -23.24
CA THR A 361 -2.91 7.17 -24.51
C THR A 361 -4.44 7.21 -24.45
N ILE A 362 -5.10 6.43 -23.60
CA ILE A 362 -6.58 6.37 -23.55
C ILE A 362 -7.24 7.64 -22.97
N ILE A 363 -6.48 8.53 -22.33
CA ILE A 363 -6.98 9.76 -21.68
C ILE A 363 -7.72 10.65 -22.67
N LYS A 364 -8.92 11.11 -22.29
CA LYS A 364 -9.75 12.02 -23.10
C LYS A 364 -10.06 13.37 -22.44
N ILE A 365 -9.54 13.62 -21.25
CA ILE A 365 -9.78 14.89 -20.53
C ILE A 365 -9.35 16.08 -21.40
N LYS A 366 -10.17 17.15 -21.39
CA LYS A 366 -9.81 18.45 -21.94
C LYS A 366 -8.78 19.07 -21.00
N ASN A 367 -7.54 19.29 -21.43
CA ASN A 367 -6.43 19.59 -20.52
C ASN A 367 -6.19 21.09 -20.32
N GLU A 368 -6.81 21.65 -19.30
CA GLU A 368 -6.53 23.01 -18.83
C GLU A 368 -5.90 23.02 -17.42
N ASN A 369 -5.82 21.87 -16.73
CA ASN A 369 -5.22 21.78 -15.40
C ASN A 369 -3.70 21.52 -15.45
N ASN A 370 -2.93 22.51 -15.03
CA ASN A 370 -1.47 22.45 -14.93
C ASN A 370 -0.96 21.38 -13.94
N GLU A 371 -1.69 21.06 -12.88
CA GLU A 371 -1.25 20.04 -11.89
C GLU A 371 -1.28 18.64 -12.49
N PHE A 372 -2.39 18.29 -13.13
CA PHE A 372 -2.50 17.02 -13.86
C PHE A 372 -1.42 16.88 -14.94
N LEU A 373 -1.13 17.95 -15.69
CA LEU A 373 -0.10 17.96 -16.73
C LEU A 373 1.30 17.70 -16.16
N LYS A 374 1.63 18.28 -14.99
CA LYS A 374 2.88 17.97 -14.28
C LYS A 374 2.97 16.49 -13.94
N ILE A 375 1.92 15.94 -13.32
CA ILE A 375 1.85 14.52 -12.95
C ILE A 375 2.00 13.62 -14.19
N HIS A 376 1.43 14.01 -15.33
CA HIS A 376 1.60 13.29 -16.59
C HIS A 376 3.07 13.22 -17.03
N TYR A 377 3.73 14.37 -17.12
CA TYR A 377 5.14 14.42 -17.52
C TYR A 377 6.05 13.67 -16.55
N GLU A 378 5.82 13.81 -15.24
CA GLU A 378 6.58 13.07 -14.24
C GLU A 378 6.42 11.55 -14.39
N THR A 379 5.20 11.08 -14.68
CA THR A 379 4.94 9.66 -14.96
C THR A 379 5.65 9.18 -16.21
N VAL A 380 5.58 9.93 -17.31
CA VAL A 380 6.27 9.58 -18.56
C VAL A 380 7.79 9.56 -18.34
N PHE A 381 8.33 10.52 -17.59
CA PHE A 381 9.74 10.58 -17.23
C PHE A 381 10.18 9.39 -16.39
N LYS A 382 9.42 9.01 -15.35
CA LYS A 382 9.67 7.81 -14.55
C LYS A 382 9.68 6.55 -15.42
N LEU A 383 8.75 6.44 -16.36
CA LEU A 383 8.68 5.32 -17.29
C LEU A 383 9.91 5.29 -18.22
N MET A 384 10.31 6.44 -18.81
CA MET A 384 11.50 6.55 -19.67
C MET A 384 12.79 6.10 -18.96
N LYS A 385 12.91 6.27 -17.64
CA LYS A 385 14.07 5.77 -16.86
C LYS A 385 14.17 4.24 -16.84
N GLN A 386 13.06 3.54 -17.02
CA GLN A 386 12.99 2.09 -16.83
C GLN A 386 12.89 1.31 -18.14
N ILE A 387 12.32 1.91 -19.19
CA ILE A 387 12.13 1.26 -20.48
C ILE A 387 13.02 1.89 -21.57
N LYS A 388 13.23 1.15 -22.67
CA LYS A 388 13.94 1.69 -23.83
C LYS A 388 13.10 2.77 -24.50
N ILE A 389 13.67 3.96 -24.66
CA ILE A 389 13.04 5.07 -25.36
C ILE A 389 12.81 4.67 -26.82
N ASN A 390 11.55 4.73 -27.27
CA ASN A 390 11.11 4.42 -28.63
C ASN A 390 10.17 5.53 -29.14
N LYS A 391 9.71 5.43 -30.39
CA LYS A 391 8.82 6.46 -30.96
C LYS A 391 7.51 6.65 -30.18
N GLN A 392 6.92 5.57 -29.66
CA GLN A 392 5.64 5.61 -28.95
C GLN A 392 5.70 6.42 -27.64
N ILE A 393 6.73 6.21 -26.80
CA ILE A 393 6.86 7.00 -25.56
C ILE A 393 7.11 8.49 -25.84
N MET A 394 7.72 8.81 -26.98
CA MET A 394 7.93 10.18 -27.42
C MET A 394 6.63 10.81 -27.90
N GLU A 395 5.81 10.09 -28.67
CA GLU A 395 4.46 10.54 -29.05
C GLU A 395 3.58 10.79 -27.81
N ILE A 396 3.69 9.93 -26.78
CA ILE A 396 3.01 10.14 -25.50
C ILE A 396 3.50 11.41 -24.82
N TYR A 397 4.82 11.64 -24.76
CA TYR A 397 5.37 12.86 -24.19
C TYR A 397 4.88 14.12 -24.93
N TYR A 398 4.85 14.10 -26.27
CA TYR A 398 4.43 15.24 -27.08
C TYR A 398 2.94 15.55 -26.98
N ARG A 399 2.13 14.57 -26.56
CA ARG A 399 0.67 14.63 -26.61
C ARG A 399 0.07 15.89 -26.02
N PHE A 400 0.61 16.37 -24.90
CA PHE A 400 0.10 17.57 -24.21
C PHE A 400 1.02 18.78 -24.34
N VAL A 401 2.12 18.68 -25.10
CA VAL A 401 3.09 19.77 -25.26
C VAL A 401 2.45 21.02 -25.86
N GLU A 402 1.46 20.89 -26.74
CA GLU A 402 0.75 22.05 -27.31
C GLU A 402 -0.23 22.71 -26.33
N GLN A 403 -0.65 22.01 -25.28
CA GLN A 403 -1.62 22.49 -24.29
C GLN A 403 -0.96 22.99 -23.00
N THR A 404 0.30 22.65 -22.78
CA THR A 404 1.03 23.00 -21.55
C THR A 404 1.60 24.41 -21.58
N SER A 405 1.52 25.12 -20.45
CA SER A 405 2.22 26.41 -20.33
C SER A 405 3.72 26.23 -20.51
N SER A 406 4.37 27.24 -21.08
CA SER A 406 5.83 27.26 -21.28
C SER A 406 6.59 27.05 -19.98
N LEU A 407 6.15 27.68 -18.88
CA LEU A 407 6.73 27.51 -17.54
C LEU A 407 6.70 26.04 -17.07
N VAL A 408 5.57 25.34 -17.21
CA VAL A 408 5.48 23.92 -16.82
C VAL A 408 6.34 23.05 -17.73
N LEU A 409 6.29 23.30 -19.03
CA LEU A 409 7.11 22.58 -20.00
C LEU A 409 8.60 22.74 -19.70
N TYR A 410 9.05 23.96 -19.40
CA TYR A 410 10.41 24.30 -18.95
C TYR A 410 10.82 23.52 -17.71
N GLN A 411 9.97 23.46 -16.69
CA GLN A 411 10.29 22.80 -15.42
C GLN A 411 10.49 21.29 -15.62
N GLU A 412 9.63 20.65 -16.41
CA GLU A 412 9.67 19.21 -16.64
C GLU A 412 10.81 18.79 -17.58
N THR A 413 11.08 19.58 -18.63
CA THR A 413 12.19 19.31 -19.56
C THR A 413 13.56 19.52 -18.90
N ARG A 414 13.67 20.48 -17.99
CA ARG A 414 14.89 20.69 -17.20
C ARG A 414 15.27 19.42 -16.41
N LYS A 415 14.29 18.72 -15.83
CA LYS A 415 14.52 17.42 -15.14
C LYS A 415 15.08 16.35 -16.09
N ILE A 416 14.63 16.35 -17.35
CA ILE A 416 15.11 15.42 -18.38
C ILE A 416 16.57 15.70 -18.74
N PHE A 417 16.91 16.96 -18.97
CA PHE A 417 18.26 17.36 -19.38
C PHE A 417 19.33 17.17 -18.29
N GLN A 418 18.94 17.26 -17.02
CA GLN A 418 19.83 17.03 -15.88
C GLN A 418 20.14 15.54 -15.61
N CYS A 419 19.51 14.62 -16.33
CA CYS A 419 19.64 13.18 -16.09
C CYS A 419 20.28 12.48 -17.29
N ASP A 420 20.93 11.33 -17.07
CA ASP A 420 21.55 10.48 -18.10
C ASP A 420 20.60 10.10 -19.25
N LEU A 421 19.28 10.20 -19.04
CA LEU A 421 18.27 10.05 -20.08
C LEU A 421 18.49 10.97 -21.27
N ASN A 422 19.03 12.16 -21.04
CA ASN A 422 19.35 13.14 -22.06
C ASN A 422 20.24 12.55 -23.17
N GLU A 423 21.15 11.62 -22.86
CA GLU A 423 21.99 10.94 -23.84
C GLU A 423 21.24 9.98 -24.76
N LYS A 424 20.09 9.48 -24.32
CA LYS A 424 19.29 8.49 -25.02
C LYS A 424 18.22 9.09 -25.92
N LEU A 425 17.98 10.41 -25.83
CA LEU A 425 16.96 11.11 -26.61
C LEU A 425 17.44 11.38 -28.03
N SER A 426 16.53 11.24 -28.99
CA SER A 426 16.80 11.56 -30.40
C SER A 426 16.83 13.06 -30.64
N ASN A 427 17.52 13.50 -31.70
CA ASN A 427 17.55 14.90 -32.12
C ASN A 427 16.16 15.47 -32.42
N GLU A 428 15.24 14.62 -32.89
CA GLU A 428 13.86 14.99 -33.18
C GLU A 428 13.12 15.50 -31.94
N PHE A 429 13.48 15.01 -30.74
CA PHE A 429 12.95 15.49 -29.48
C PHE A 429 13.29 16.94 -29.21
N TYR A 430 14.58 17.26 -29.29
CA TYR A 430 15.05 18.62 -29.04
C TYR A 430 14.43 19.58 -30.05
N THR A 431 14.42 19.21 -31.34
CA THR A 431 13.80 20.05 -32.37
C THR A 431 12.33 20.32 -32.08
N TYR A 432 11.54 19.28 -31.77
CA TYR A 432 10.12 19.45 -31.50
C TYR A 432 9.90 20.34 -30.27
N LEU A 433 10.65 20.11 -29.20
CA LEU A 433 10.55 20.88 -27.96
C LEU A 433 10.89 22.37 -28.17
N TRP A 434 12.02 22.66 -28.80
CA TRP A 434 12.45 24.03 -29.07
C TRP A 434 11.45 24.76 -29.95
N ASN A 435 10.92 24.10 -30.99
CA ASN A 435 9.89 24.69 -31.84
C ASN A 435 8.62 25.05 -31.06
N GLN A 436 8.23 24.24 -30.07
CA GLN A 436 7.03 24.51 -29.27
C GLN A 436 7.24 25.63 -28.26
N LEU A 437 8.39 25.68 -27.59
CA LEU A 437 8.73 26.77 -26.66
C LEU A 437 8.82 28.12 -27.38
N LEU A 438 9.53 28.16 -28.52
CA LEU A 438 9.66 29.37 -29.34
C LEU A 438 8.34 29.87 -29.94
N ARG A 439 7.35 28.99 -30.10
CA ARG A 439 6.01 29.37 -30.59
C ARG A 439 5.09 29.91 -29.51
N LYS A 440 5.31 29.53 -28.24
CA LYS A 440 4.37 29.75 -27.14
C LYS A 440 4.68 30.97 -26.28
N ASP A 441 5.94 31.32 -26.15
CA ASP A 441 6.36 32.39 -25.25
C ASP A 441 6.31 33.76 -25.94
N ASN A 442 5.47 34.63 -25.40
CA ASN A 442 5.50 36.06 -25.70
C ASN A 442 6.64 36.79 -24.95
N ASP A 443 7.13 36.21 -23.84
CA ASP A 443 8.21 36.76 -23.02
C ASP A 443 9.58 36.23 -23.46
N GLN A 444 10.27 37.01 -24.29
CA GLN A 444 11.59 36.65 -24.83
C GLN A 444 12.63 36.36 -23.72
N GLN A 445 12.50 36.98 -22.55
CA GLN A 445 13.44 36.86 -21.43
C GLN A 445 13.47 35.45 -20.79
N GLU A 446 12.31 34.80 -20.65
CA GLU A 446 12.23 33.46 -20.03
C GLU A 446 12.81 32.38 -20.94
N ILE A 447 12.56 32.48 -22.26
CA ILE A 447 13.17 31.59 -23.27
C ILE A 447 14.70 31.72 -23.22
N ILE A 448 15.23 32.95 -23.08
CA ILE A 448 16.67 33.18 -22.99
C ILE A 448 17.20 32.46 -21.76
N ASN A 449 16.64 32.72 -20.58
CA ASN A 449 17.07 32.10 -19.34
C ASN A 449 17.08 30.57 -19.44
N TYR A 450 16.07 29.99 -20.10
CA TYR A 450 16.04 28.56 -20.36
C TYR A 450 17.10 28.06 -21.33
N PHE A 451 17.32 28.78 -22.42
CA PHE A 451 18.35 28.45 -23.38
C PHE A 451 19.74 28.49 -22.74
N VAL A 452 19.99 29.49 -21.89
CA VAL A 452 21.20 29.59 -21.06
C VAL A 452 21.30 28.40 -20.10
N ASP A 453 20.24 28.10 -19.34
CA ASP A 453 20.21 26.97 -18.42
C ASP A 453 20.50 25.64 -19.13
N TYR A 454 19.92 25.43 -20.31
CA TYR A 454 20.17 24.25 -21.15
C TYR A 454 21.64 24.16 -21.58
N ILE A 455 22.23 25.26 -22.07
CA ILE A 455 23.65 25.29 -22.43
C ILE A 455 24.53 24.94 -21.23
N ILE A 456 24.25 25.52 -20.06
CA ILE A 456 25.00 25.24 -18.82
C ILE A 456 24.88 23.74 -18.45
N ILE A 457 23.68 23.16 -18.55
CA ILE A 457 23.46 21.74 -18.28
C ILE A 457 24.24 20.86 -19.26
N GLU A 458 24.18 21.14 -20.56
CA GLU A 458 24.94 20.38 -21.57
C GLU A 458 26.45 20.52 -21.38
N ARG A 459 26.94 21.72 -21.04
CA ARG A 459 28.37 21.94 -20.73
C ARG A 459 28.82 21.08 -19.55
N LYS A 460 28.02 21.00 -18.49
CA LYS A 460 28.29 20.10 -17.34
C LYS A 460 28.26 18.63 -17.74
N ASN A 461 27.22 18.19 -18.45
CA ASN A 461 27.08 16.79 -18.89
C ASN A 461 28.26 16.33 -19.75
N PHE A 462 28.83 17.23 -20.56
CA PHE A 462 29.95 16.91 -21.44
C PHE A 462 31.34 17.31 -20.90
N ASN A 463 31.46 17.67 -19.61
CA ASN A 463 32.70 18.16 -19.00
C ASN A 463 33.37 19.31 -19.78
N MET A 464 32.57 20.19 -20.39
CA MET A 464 33.04 21.39 -21.09
C MET A 464 33.23 22.55 -20.10
N ILE A 465 34.20 22.39 -19.20
CA ILE A 465 34.63 23.44 -18.28
C ILE A 465 35.41 24.48 -19.10
N LEU A 466 34.92 25.73 -19.10
CA LEU A 466 35.68 26.87 -19.60
C LEU A 466 36.48 27.40 -18.41
N LEU A 467 37.80 27.35 -18.50
CA LEU A 467 38.70 27.90 -17.50
C LEU A 467 38.96 29.36 -17.85
N LEU A 468 39.15 30.21 -16.84
CA LEU A 468 39.51 31.64 -17.01
C LEU A 468 40.78 31.85 -17.86
N ASN A 469 41.60 30.80 -18.02
CA ASN A 469 42.85 30.82 -18.77
C ASN A 469 42.72 30.14 -20.16
N ASP A 470 41.53 29.71 -20.56
CA ASP A 470 41.32 29.19 -21.92
C ASP A 470 41.47 30.35 -22.91
N ASN A 471 42.26 30.16 -23.98
CA ASN A 471 42.40 31.17 -25.02
C ASN A 471 41.16 31.18 -25.95
N ASP A 472 40.94 32.29 -26.67
CA ASP A 472 39.77 32.48 -27.54
C ASP A 472 39.55 31.31 -28.50
N GLN A 473 40.62 30.67 -28.97
CA GLN A 473 40.57 29.55 -29.90
C GLN A 473 40.10 28.25 -29.23
N ILE A 474 40.55 27.95 -28.01
CA ILE A 474 40.06 26.83 -27.19
C ILE A 474 38.60 27.05 -26.79
N ILE A 475 38.21 28.29 -26.49
CA ILE A 475 36.82 28.67 -26.21
C ILE A 475 35.97 28.42 -27.48
N PHE A 476 36.41 28.91 -28.64
CA PHE A 476 35.74 28.68 -29.93
C PHE A 476 35.67 27.19 -30.30
N ASP A 477 36.71 26.40 -30.03
CA ASP A 477 36.74 24.97 -30.31
C ASP A 477 35.82 24.19 -29.37
N LYS A 478 35.73 24.55 -28.08
CA LYS A 478 34.75 23.99 -27.13
C LYS A 478 33.31 24.38 -27.50
N ILE A 479 33.08 25.61 -27.96
CA ILE A 479 31.78 26.07 -28.51
C ILE A 479 31.45 25.36 -29.84
N ASN A 480 32.44 25.10 -30.69
CA ASN A 480 32.24 24.32 -31.91
C ASN A 480 32.06 22.83 -31.60
N LEU A 481 32.60 22.33 -30.48
CA LEU A 481 32.33 20.99 -29.96
C LEU A 481 30.87 20.86 -29.51
N LEU A 482 30.30 21.89 -28.87
CA LEU A 482 28.86 21.99 -28.61
C LEU A 482 28.07 21.89 -29.92
N LYS A 483 28.48 22.56 -31.00
CA LYS A 483 27.83 22.50 -32.32
C LYS A 483 27.97 21.15 -33.04
N THR A 484 29.00 20.35 -32.74
CA THR A 484 29.34 19.11 -33.49
C THR A 484 28.98 17.82 -32.75
N LYS A 485 28.89 17.83 -31.41
CA LYS A 485 28.35 16.70 -30.64
C LYS A 485 26.83 16.63 -30.80
N LYS A 486 26.39 15.92 -31.84
CA LYS A 486 25.08 15.37 -32.24
C LYS A 486 23.74 15.97 -31.73
N LYS A 487 23.63 16.59 -30.55
CA LYS A 487 22.38 17.06 -29.92
C LYS A 487 22.13 18.56 -30.05
N PHE A 488 23.14 19.36 -30.39
CA PHE A 488 22.93 20.79 -30.60
C PHE A 488 22.53 21.04 -32.05
N LEU A 489 21.22 21.22 -32.26
CA LEU A 489 20.60 21.81 -33.45
C LEU A 489 21.37 21.53 -34.76
N ILE A 490 21.48 20.26 -35.14
CA ILE A 490 22.01 19.90 -36.46
C ILE A 490 21.09 20.57 -37.49
N LYS A 491 21.70 21.39 -38.36
CA LYS A 491 21.10 22.20 -39.44
C LYS A 491 20.01 21.51 -40.27
N GLU A 492 19.92 20.19 -40.25
CA GLU A 492 19.14 19.40 -41.19
C GLU A 492 17.71 19.07 -40.75
N LYS A 493 17.27 19.44 -39.53
CA LYS A 493 15.91 19.09 -39.06
C LYS A 493 15.15 20.21 -38.33
N ILE A 494 15.56 21.46 -38.46
CA ILE A 494 14.76 22.62 -38.00
C ILE A 494 14.19 23.25 -39.27
N THR A 495 12.88 23.55 -39.30
CA THR A 495 12.29 24.26 -40.44
C THR A 495 13.02 25.59 -40.65
N GLU A 496 13.17 26.07 -41.89
CA GLU A 496 13.85 27.36 -42.17
C GLU A 496 13.32 28.48 -41.27
N LYS A 497 12.01 28.47 -41.03
CA LYS A 497 11.32 29.38 -40.10
C LYS A 497 11.78 29.25 -38.64
N GLY A 498 12.05 28.04 -38.15
CA GLY A 498 12.61 27.81 -36.80
C GLY A 498 14.08 28.19 -36.70
N LEU A 499 14.86 28.01 -37.78
CA LEU A 499 16.25 28.46 -37.87
C LEU A 499 16.34 29.99 -37.95
N GLU A 500 15.45 30.64 -38.68
CA GLU A 500 15.31 32.09 -38.68
C GLU A 500 14.85 32.61 -37.33
N LEU A 501 13.87 32.00 -36.68
CA LEU A 501 13.46 32.40 -35.34
C LEU A 501 14.57 32.20 -34.30
N ILE A 502 15.34 31.10 -34.36
CA ILE A 502 16.49 30.88 -33.46
C ILE A 502 17.63 31.85 -33.80
N LYS A 503 17.91 32.12 -35.08
CA LYS A 503 18.96 33.08 -35.48
C LYS A 503 18.57 34.51 -35.15
N MET A 504 17.34 34.91 -35.44
CA MET A 504 16.77 36.20 -35.06
C MET A 504 16.69 36.30 -33.55
N PHE A 505 16.29 35.25 -32.83
CA PHE A 505 16.34 35.22 -31.37
C PHE A 505 17.78 35.38 -30.86
N ILE A 506 18.75 34.59 -31.35
CA ILE A 506 20.16 34.71 -30.97
C ILE A 506 20.72 36.10 -31.33
N GLN A 507 20.41 36.66 -32.50
CA GLN A 507 20.86 37.99 -32.92
C GLN A 507 20.17 39.12 -32.15
N ASP A 508 18.84 39.12 -32.04
CA ASP A 508 18.06 40.14 -31.32
C ASP A 508 18.26 40.05 -29.81
N THR A 509 18.40 38.86 -29.22
CA THR A 509 18.57 38.73 -27.76
C THR A 509 20.02 38.86 -27.34
N LEU A 510 21.02 38.32 -28.04
CA LEU A 510 22.43 38.62 -27.70
C LEU A 510 22.78 40.09 -27.92
N SER A 511 22.08 40.80 -28.81
CA SER A 511 22.25 42.25 -28.99
C SER A 511 21.42 43.11 -28.02
N LYS A 512 20.39 42.55 -27.37
CA LYS A 512 19.54 43.23 -26.36
C LYS A 512 19.83 42.83 -24.91
N ILE A 513 20.67 41.82 -24.68
CA ILE A 513 21.18 41.49 -23.34
C ILE A 513 22.24 42.53 -22.96
N ASP A 514 21.79 43.65 -22.40
CA ASP A 514 22.65 44.65 -21.75
C ASP A 514 23.13 44.18 -20.35
N ASP A 515 22.56 43.08 -19.85
CA ASP A 515 22.96 42.49 -18.58
C ASP A 515 24.22 41.63 -18.74
N THR A 516 25.36 42.27 -18.46
CA THR A 516 26.68 41.62 -18.35
C THR A 516 26.66 40.36 -17.48
N GLN A 517 25.80 40.24 -16.46
CA GLN A 517 25.72 39.01 -15.64
C GLN A 517 25.17 37.81 -16.42
N THR A 518 24.26 38.03 -17.36
CA THR A 518 23.65 36.97 -18.17
C THR A 518 24.61 36.50 -19.28
N LEU A 519 25.39 37.41 -19.87
CA LEU A 519 26.50 37.07 -20.77
C LEU A 519 27.60 36.28 -20.03
N VAL A 520 27.96 36.67 -18.81
CA VAL A 520 28.92 35.94 -17.97
C VAL A 520 28.41 34.53 -17.62
N LYS A 521 27.11 34.33 -17.39
CA LYS A 521 26.53 32.99 -17.19
C LYS A 521 26.63 32.07 -18.42
N ILE A 522 26.51 32.61 -19.63
CA ILE A 522 26.63 31.84 -20.88
C ILE A 522 28.08 31.41 -21.15
N PHE A 523 29.04 32.31 -20.89
CA PHE A 523 30.43 32.14 -21.31
C PHE A 523 31.41 31.71 -20.20
N PHE A 524 31.10 31.91 -18.91
CA PHE A 524 32.09 31.72 -17.83
C PHE A 524 31.65 30.85 -16.64
N TYR A 525 30.37 30.47 -16.54
CA TYR A 525 29.89 29.39 -15.63
C TYR A 525 29.54 28.13 -16.42
#